data_AF-A0A6N8NTZ7-F1
#
_entry.id   AF-A0A6N8NTZ7-F1
#
_cell.length_a   1.000
_cell.length_b   1.000
_cell.length_c   1.000
_cell.angle_alpha   90.00
_cell.angle_beta   90.00
_cell.angle_gamma   90.00
#
_symmetry.space_group_name_H-M   'P 1'
#
loop_
_entity.id
_entity.type
_entity.pdbx_description
1 polymer ?
#
loop_
_entity_poly.entity_id
_entity_poly.type
_entity_poly.pdbx_seq_one_letter_code
_entity_poly.pdbx_strand_id
1 'polypeptide(L)' 'HAAETTIYDYIARRHPQSAQCVTDFMSTVMSGLSAKAREGHSIEQLCATAALAGEAIKTLLKE' A
#
# COMPACT_ATOMS: atom_id res chain seq x y z
N HIS A 1 8.96 10.07 -2.13
CA HIS A 1 9.02 10.15 -0.65
C HIS A 1 9.81 8.97 -0.08
N ALA A 2 10.42 9.09 1.11
CA ALA A 2 11.23 8.02 1.70
C ALA A 2 10.48 6.67 1.86
N ALA A 3 9.17 6.72 2.17
CA ALA A 3 8.33 5.53 2.25
C ALA A 3 8.14 4.85 0.87
N GLU A 4 7.84 5.62 -0.17
CA GLU A 4 7.67 5.10 -1.54
C GLU A 4 8.95 4.44 -2.04
N THR A 5 10.12 5.07 -1.82
CA THR A 5 11.41 4.48 -2.18
C THR A 5 11.66 3.17 -1.46
N THR A 6 11.34 3.09 -0.16
CA THR A 6 11.50 1.86 0.62
C THR A 6 10.60 0.73 0.10
N ILE A 7 9.35 1.04 -0.23
CA ILE A 7 8.39 0.08 -0.80
C ILE A 7 8.87 -0.39 -2.17
N TYR A 8 9.25 0.54 -3.04
CA TYR A 8 9.76 0.23 -4.37
C TYR A 8 10.98 -0.70 -4.29
N ASP A 9 12.00 -0.32 -3.50
CA ASP A 9 13.24 -1.07 -3.39
C ASP A 9 13.02 -2.48 -2.83
N TYR A 10 12.06 -2.65 -1.91
CA TYR A 10 11.69 -3.95 -1.39
C TYR A 10 11.06 -4.84 -2.47
N ILE A 11 10.09 -4.31 -3.20
CA ILE A 11 9.35 -5.07 -4.22
C ILE A 11 10.24 -5.35 -5.42
N ALA A 12 11.04 -4.39 -5.86
CA ALA A 12 11.90 -4.50 -7.03
C ALA A 12 12.92 -5.64 -6.93
N ARG A 13 13.29 -6.06 -5.70
CA ARG A 13 14.17 -7.22 -5.47
C ARG A 13 13.57 -8.55 -5.93
N ARG A 14 12.24 -8.68 -5.97
CA ARG A 14 11.54 -9.93 -6.34
C ARG A 14 10.61 -9.77 -7.54
N HIS A 15 9.99 -8.60 -7.68
CA HIS A 15 9.00 -8.28 -8.70
C HIS A 15 9.31 -6.93 -9.36
N PRO A 16 10.44 -6.78 -10.08
CA PRO A 16 10.87 -5.51 -10.67
C PRO A 16 9.84 -4.93 -11.65
N GLN A 17 9.10 -5.79 -12.35
CA GLN A 17 8.06 -5.38 -13.30
C GLN A 17 6.82 -4.78 -12.62
N SER A 18 6.54 -5.17 -11.38
CA SER A 18 5.36 -4.71 -10.62
C SER A 18 5.69 -3.61 -9.62
N ALA A 19 6.97 -3.41 -9.31
CA ALA A 19 7.43 -2.53 -8.23
C ALA A 19 6.87 -1.10 -8.31
N GLN A 20 6.89 -0.51 -9.51
CA GLN A 20 6.35 0.84 -9.71
C GLN A 20 4.85 0.89 -9.42
N CYS A 21 4.06 0.04 -10.09
CA CYS A 21 2.61 0.02 -9.96
C CYS A 21 2.15 -0.25 -8.51
N VAL A 22 2.80 -1.19 -7.82
CA VAL A 22 2.47 -1.50 -6.42
C VAL A 22 2.83 -0.32 -5.50
N THR A 23 3.96 0.36 -5.76
CA THR A 23 4.37 1.54 -4.98
C THR A 23 3.37 2.68 -5.14
N ASP A 24 2.91 2.94 -6.37
CA ASP A 24 1.92 3.98 -6.67
C ASP A 24 0.57 3.67 -6.00
N PHE A 25 0.15 2.40 -6.06
CA PHE A 25 -1.03 1.90 -5.34
C PHE A 25 -0.91 2.14 -3.84
N MET A 26 0.21 1.75 -3.23
CA MET A 26 0.42 1.92 -1.80
C MET A 26 0.53 3.38 -1.36
N SER A 27 1.13 4.25 -2.18
CA SER A 27 1.16 5.70 -1.91
C SER A 27 -0.26 6.27 -1.85
N THR A 28 -1.12 5.85 -2.78
CA THR A 28 -2.54 6.23 -2.81
C THR A 28 -3.29 5.70 -1.59
N VAL A 29 -3.11 4.43 -1.23
CA VAL A 29 -3.74 3.80 -0.05
C VAL A 29 -3.31 4.51 1.23
N MET A 30 -2.01 4.74 1.44
CA MET A 30 -1.49 5.42 2.63
C MET A 30 -2.01 6.85 2.75
N SER A 31 -2.08 7.57 1.63
CA SER A 31 -2.65 8.92 1.58
C SER A 31 -4.14 8.92 1.93
N GLY A 32 -4.91 7.98 1.38
CA GLY A 32 -6.33 7.80 1.69
C GLY A 32 -6.58 7.43 3.15
N LEU A 33 -5.79 6.50 3.70
CA LEU A 33 -5.83 6.14 5.13
C LEU A 33 -5.53 7.34 6.02
N SER A 34 -4.53 8.16 5.66
CA SER A 34 -4.20 9.38 6.40
C SER A 34 -5.34 10.40 6.36
N ALA A 35 -6.00 10.57 5.21
CA ALA A 35 -7.18 11.41 5.09
C ALA A 35 -8.35 10.88 5.94
N LYS A 36 -8.67 9.59 5.85
CA LYS A 36 -9.76 8.97 6.62
C LYS A 36 -9.53 8.99 8.13
N ALA A 37 -8.28 8.87 8.58
CA ALA A 37 -7.94 9.05 9.98
C ALA A 37 -8.27 10.47 10.47
N ARG A 38 -8.01 11.50 9.65
CA ARG A 38 -8.36 12.91 9.97
C ARG A 38 -9.87 13.15 9.97
N GLU A 39 -10.62 12.38 9.17
CA GLU A 39 -12.09 12.41 9.14
C GLU A 39 -12.73 11.64 10.32
N GLY A 40 -11.93 11.02 11.19
CA GLY A 40 -12.42 10.34 12.40
C GLY A 40 -12.73 8.85 12.23
N HIS A 41 -12.25 8.21 11.16
CA HIS A 41 -12.35 6.74 11.06
C HIS A 41 -11.64 6.06 12.23
N SER A 42 -12.26 4.98 12.73
CA SER A 42 -11.66 4.17 13.79
C SER A 42 -10.43 3.42 13.28
N ILE A 43 -9.55 3.03 14.21
CA ILE A 43 -8.39 2.18 13.92
C ILE A 43 -8.83 0.89 13.21
N GLU A 44 -9.95 0.29 13.64
CA GLU A 44 -10.50 -0.92 13.02
C GLU A 44 -10.85 -0.70 11.54
N GLN A 45 -11.51 0.41 11.20
CA GLN A 45 -11.86 0.75 9.81
C GLN A 45 -10.61 0.98 8.95
N LEU A 46 -9.59 1.64 9.51
CA LEU A 46 -8.32 1.88 8.83
C LEU A 46 -7.56 0.55 8.62
N CYS A 47 -7.50 -0.30 9.64
CA CYS A 47 -6.86 -1.62 9.57
C CYS A 47 -7.55 -2.54 8.56
N ALA A 48 -8.89 -2.55 8.52
CA ALA A 48 -9.64 -3.31 7.52
C ALA A 48 -9.30 -2.86 6.09
N THR A 49 -9.18 -1.55 5.86
CA THR A 49 -8.79 -1.00 4.56
C THR A 49 -7.35 -1.38 4.19
N ALA A 50 -6.41 -1.29 5.14
CA ALA A 50 -5.03 -1.70 4.93
C ALA A 50 -4.90 -3.21 4.65
N ALA A 51 -5.70 -4.06 5.32
CA ALA A 51 -5.73 -5.49 5.08
C ALA A 51 -6.21 -5.82 3.66
N LEU A 52 -7.28 -5.16 3.20
CA LEU A 52 -7.76 -5.31 1.82
C LEU A 52 -6.71 -4.91 0.78
N ALA A 53 -5.99 -3.81 1.02
CA ALA A 53 -4.87 -3.42 0.17
C ALA A 53 -3.76 -4.49 0.14
N GLY A 54 -3.46 -5.12 1.29
CA GLY A 54 -2.53 -6.23 1.37
C GLY A 54 -2.93 -7.44 0.52
N GLU A 55 -4.20 -7.83 0.53
CA GLU A 55 -4.72 -8.93 -0.32
C GLU A 55 -4.66 -8.59 -1.82
N ALA A 56 -4.94 -7.32 -2.18
CA ALA A 56 -4.79 -6.86 -3.55
C ALA A 56 -3.32 -6.96 -4.03
N ILE A 57 -2.36 -6.62 -3.17
CA ILE A 57 -0.92 -6.73 -3.48
C ILE A 57 -0.52 -8.20 -3.66
N LYS A 58 -0.92 -9.10 -2.76
CA LYS A 58 -0.66 -10.55 -2.90
C LYS A 58 -1.14 -11.07 -4.25
N THR A 59 -2.37 -10.70 -4.63
CA THR A 59 -2.94 -11.05 -5.94
C THR A 59 -2.10 -10.50 -7.11
N LEU A 60 -1.66 -9.24 -7.02
CA LEU A 60 -0.85 -8.59 -8.07
C LEU A 60 0.55 -9.19 -8.18
N LEU A 61 1.15 -9.59 -7.06
CA LEU A 61 2.48 -10.21 -7.00
C LEU A 61 2.45 -11.73 -7.22
N LYS A 62 1.25 -12.33 -7.23
CA LYS A 62 1.02 -13.80 -7.26
C LYS A 62 1.66 -14.52 -6.07
N GLU A 63 1.59 -13.89 -4.90
CA GLU A 63 2.03 -14.43 -3.60
C GLU A 63 0.84 -14.93 -2.75
#